data_AF-A0A534WKW6-F1
#
_entry.id   AF-A0A534WKW6-F1
#
_cell.length_a   1.000
_cell.length_b   1.000
_cell.length_c   1.000
_cell.angle_alpha   90.00
_cell.angle_beta   90.00
_cell.angle_gamma   90.00
#
_symmetry.space_group_name_H-M   'P 1'
#
loop_
_entity.id
_entity.type
_entity.pdbx_description
1 polymer ?
#
loop_
_entity_poly.entity_id
_entity_poly.type
_entity_poly.pdbx_seq_one_letter_code
_entity_poly.pdbx_strand_id
1 'polypeptide(L)'
;MRWIATTLCAACGAALLVAARALDVRWFDRHVLLPWYYPWAPTGVSDVRVAAAVCGVVLLALAWPLGRGLARSSLAGWLRISLAIVLGVATSEVVLRLKEHGTPYWRSLKLEFRFGREDPRFGWVLLPSRTTVLGPKERRTSYAIDAWGDRAASDAGAPDPELPSLIVSGESIAVGHGVPYEETFAAHMGKDLGLQVVNVACGGYGSDQAYLRLDDALARLKRPAAVVTTFVPVMLSRNVQDYRARLVLRDGALALVPPAHRFLARLRLRDLFVNELPYMSETDLRDSMQLTAAVLRETARTARAHGAEPLFAIFSIGADRALDEHAEAFIVRALFVEQRLPFALIDVHPAELIVGDGHPGPEAHHRIAQVLEGTLRARISRAQ
;
A
#
# COMPACT_ATOMS: atom_id res chain seq x y z
N MET A 1 17.47 -34.95 -26.34
CA MET A 1 16.92 -33.57 -26.28
C MET A 1 15.46 -33.46 -26.68
N ARG A 2 15.00 -34.04 -27.82
CA ARG A 2 13.59 -33.98 -28.26
C ARG A 2 12.56 -34.31 -27.18
N TRP A 3 12.64 -35.51 -26.61
CA TRP A 3 11.68 -35.99 -25.62
C TRP A 3 11.69 -35.15 -24.35
N ILE A 4 12.87 -34.66 -23.94
CA ILE A 4 13.01 -33.77 -22.79
C ILE A 4 12.28 -32.44 -23.06
N ALA A 5 12.51 -31.80 -24.22
CA ALA A 5 11.86 -30.54 -24.57
C ALA A 5 10.34 -30.68 -24.72
N THR A 6 9.85 -31.73 -25.39
CA THR A 6 8.41 -32.01 -25.50
C THR A 6 7.80 -32.25 -24.13
N THR A 7 8.43 -33.06 -23.27
CA THR A 7 7.92 -33.35 -21.92
C THR A 7 7.89 -32.10 -21.07
N LEU A 8 8.92 -31.25 -21.14
CA LEU A 8 8.96 -29.98 -20.43
C LEU A 8 7.84 -29.04 -20.89
N CYS A 9 7.68 -28.83 -22.21
CA CYS A 9 6.61 -27.98 -22.74
C CYS A 9 5.22 -28.51 -22.35
N ALA A 10 5.01 -29.83 -22.42
CA ALA A 10 3.75 -30.44 -22.03
C ALA A 10 3.49 -30.31 -20.52
N ALA A 11 4.51 -30.50 -19.68
CA ALA A 11 4.42 -30.31 -18.24
C ALA A 11 4.10 -28.85 -17.88
N CYS A 12 4.74 -27.87 -18.54
CA CYS A 12 4.42 -26.45 -18.38
C CYS A 12 2.97 -26.15 -18.80
N GLY A 13 2.52 -26.70 -19.94
CA GLY A 13 1.14 -26.54 -20.39
C GLY A 13 0.12 -27.12 -19.41
N ALA A 14 0.37 -28.32 -18.90
CA ALA A 14 -0.46 -28.94 -17.86
C ALA A 14 -0.45 -28.15 -16.55
N ALA A 15 0.70 -27.65 -16.12
CA ALA A 15 0.83 -26.82 -14.94
C ALA A 15 0.01 -25.52 -15.05
N LEU A 16 0.00 -24.87 -16.23
CA LEU A 16 -0.82 -23.69 -16.48
C LEU A 16 -2.33 -23.99 -16.41
N LEU A 17 -2.77 -25.16 -16.88
CA LEU A 17 -4.17 -25.59 -16.74
C LEU A 17 -4.56 -25.86 -15.29
N VAL A 18 -3.67 -26.48 -14.52
CA VAL A 18 -3.86 -26.68 -13.07
C VAL A 18 -3.90 -25.34 -12.35
N ALA A 19 -2.99 -24.43 -12.68
CA ALA A 19 -2.98 -23.07 -12.15
C ALA A 19 -4.30 -22.35 -12.50
N ALA A 20 -4.74 -22.37 -13.76
CA ALA A 20 -6.03 -21.80 -14.15
C ALA A 20 -7.22 -22.38 -13.39
N ARG A 21 -7.13 -23.60 -12.84
CA ARG A 21 -8.17 -24.12 -11.94
C ARG A 21 -8.02 -23.61 -10.50
N ALA A 22 -6.79 -23.45 -10.02
CA ALA A 22 -6.47 -23.00 -8.67
C ALA A 22 -6.62 -21.48 -8.46
N LEU A 23 -6.48 -20.68 -9.52
CA LEU A 23 -6.65 -19.22 -9.52
C LEU A 23 -8.15 -18.84 -9.44
N ASP A 24 -8.81 -19.19 -8.34
CA ASP A 24 -10.18 -18.76 -8.05
C ASP A 24 -10.23 -17.34 -7.44
N VAL A 25 -11.44 -16.82 -7.19
CA VAL A 25 -11.62 -15.47 -6.64
C VAL A 25 -10.89 -15.31 -5.29
N ARG A 26 -10.92 -16.34 -4.43
CA ARG A 26 -10.26 -16.31 -3.12
C ARG A 26 -8.74 -16.24 -3.26
N TRP A 27 -8.18 -16.95 -4.23
CA TRP A 27 -6.75 -16.86 -4.54
C TRP A 27 -6.39 -15.44 -5.00
N PHE A 28 -7.19 -14.84 -5.88
CA PHE A 28 -6.95 -13.47 -6.34
C PHE A 28 -7.06 -12.47 -5.19
N ASP A 29 -8.10 -12.56 -4.36
CA ASP A 29 -8.25 -11.72 -3.16
C ASP A 29 -6.99 -11.77 -2.30
N ARG A 30 -6.51 -12.99 -2.03
CA ARG A 30 -5.38 -13.23 -1.13
C ARG A 30 -4.03 -12.80 -1.69
N HIS A 31 -3.76 -13.03 -2.97
CA HIS A 31 -2.41 -12.87 -3.56
C HIS A 31 -2.24 -11.65 -4.44
N VAL A 32 -3.35 -11.02 -4.86
CA VAL A 32 -3.34 -9.95 -5.86
C VAL A 32 -4.17 -8.78 -5.36
N LEU A 33 -5.46 -8.96 -5.09
CA LEU A 33 -6.39 -7.85 -4.86
C LEU A 33 -6.11 -7.16 -3.52
N LEU A 34 -6.21 -7.87 -2.40
CA LEU A 34 -6.06 -7.24 -1.08
C LEU A 34 -4.66 -6.66 -0.86
N PRO A 35 -3.54 -7.35 -1.18
CA PRO A 35 -2.22 -6.79 -0.89
C PRO A 35 -1.80 -5.63 -1.80
N TRP A 36 -2.37 -5.49 -3.00
CA TRP A 36 -1.89 -4.54 -4.02
C TRP A 36 -2.90 -3.50 -4.48
N TYR A 37 -4.19 -3.75 -4.33
CA TYR A 37 -5.23 -2.87 -4.81
C TYR A 37 -6.09 -2.35 -3.68
N TYR A 38 -6.36 -1.06 -3.73
CA TYR A 38 -7.38 -0.42 -2.91
C TYR A 38 -7.88 0.84 -3.64
N PRO A 39 -9.19 1.07 -3.72
CA PRO A 39 -10.27 0.19 -3.26
C PRO A 39 -10.70 -0.86 -4.30
N TRP A 40 -10.20 -0.75 -5.54
CA TRP A 40 -10.71 -1.50 -6.69
C TRP A 40 -9.51 -2.04 -7.49
N ALA A 41 -9.69 -3.21 -8.08
CA ALA A 41 -8.76 -3.74 -9.07
C ALA A 41 -9.17 -3.28 -10.48
N PRO A 42 -8.22 -3.18 -11.43
CA PRO A 42 -8.56 -3.01 -12.84
C PRO A 42 -9.52 -4.11 -13.32
N THR A 43 -10.41 -3.76 -14.24
CA THR A 43 -11.27 -4.75 -14.91
C THR A 43 -10.40 -5.78 -15.64
N GLY A 44 -10.76 -7.06 -15.53
CA GLY A 44 -10.05 -8.15 -16.21
C GLY A 44 -8.86 -8.76 -15.46
N VAL A 45 -8.58 -8.37 -14.20
CA VAL A 45 -7.59 -9.10 -13.38
C VAL A 45 -7.94 -10.60 -13.25
N SER A 46 -9.22 -10.95 -13.24
CA SER A 46 -9.70 -12.33 -13.28
C SER A 46 -9.48 -13.03 -14.64
N ASP A 47 -9.24 -12.30 -15.72
CA ASP A 47 -8.97 -12.86 -17.05
C ASP A 47 -7.60 -13.54 -17.13
N VAL A 48 -6.72 -13.32 -16.14
CA VAL A 48 -5.46 -14.05 -15.97
C VAL A 48 -5.71 -15.57 -15.92
N ARG A 49 -6.84 -16.00 -15.36
CA ARG A 49 -7.25 -17.40 -15.36
C ARG A 49 -7.49 -17.92 -16.78
N VAL A 50 -8.20 -17.14 -17.59
CA VAL A 50 -8.50 -17.48 -18.99
C VAL A 50 -7.20 -17.49 -19.80
N ALA A 51 -6.35 -16.48 -19.62
CA ALA A 51 -5.05 -16.41 -20.26
C ALA A 51 -4.17 -17.62 -19.90
N ALA A 52 -4.09 -17.99 -18.61
CA ALA A 52 -3.37 -19.18 -18.17
C ALA A 52 -3.93 -20.46 -18.83
N ALA A 53 -5.26 -20.59 -18.91
CA ALA A 53 -5.89 -21.73 -19.56
C ALA A 53 -5.56 -21.81 -21.07
N VAL A 54 -5.69 -20.68 -21.79
CA VAL A 54 -5.39 -20.58 -23.22
C VAL A 54 -3.91 -20.87 -23.48
N CYS A 55 -3.00 -20.25 -22.72
CA CYS A 55 -1.56 -20.53 -22.81
C CYS A 55 -1.25 -22.00 -22.51
N GLY A 56 -1.92 -22.60 -21.54
CA GLY A 56 -1.79 -24.03 -21.22
C GLY A 56 -2.16 -24.93 -22.40
N VAL A 57 -3.34 -24.70 -23.01
CA VAL A 57 -3.79 -25.44 -24.21
C VAL A 57 -2.83 -25.24 -25.38
N VAL A 58 -2.40 -24.00 -25.63
CA VAL A 58 -1.47 -23.68 -26.72
C VAL A 58 -0.13 -24.38 -26.52
N LEU A 59 0.44 -24.37 -25.31
CA LEU A 59 1.70 -25.07 -25.03
C LEU A 59 1.57 -26.58 -25.19
N LEU A 60 0.45 -27.18 -24.79
CA LEU A 60 0.19 -28.60 -25.01
C LEU A 60 0.10 -28.93 -26.50
N ALA A 61 -0.65 -28.14 -27.27
CA ALA A 61 -0.78 -28.31 -28.72
C ALA A 61 0.58 -28.15 -29.44
N LEU A 62 1.44 -27.25 -28.94
CA LEU A 62 2.74 -26.95 -29.52
C LEU A 62 3.90 -27.79 -28.95
N ALA A 63 3.70 -28.59 -27.91
CA ALA A 63 4.79 -29.31 -27.23
C ALA A 63 5.55 -30.26 -28.17
N TRP A 64 4.84 -30.94 -29.05
CA TRP A 64 5.42 -31.84 -30.05
C TRP A 64 6.19 -31.12 -31.17
N PRO A 65 5.61 -30.11 -31.87
CA PRO A 65 6.37 -29.36 -32.88
C PRO A 65 7.55 -28.58 -32.27
N LEU A 66 7.41 -27.99 -31.08
CA LEU A 66 8.51 -27.30 -30.39
C LEU A 66 9.65 -28.25 -30.04
N GLY A 67 9.34 -29.41 -29.45
CA GLY A 67 10.38 -30.40 -29.11
C GLY A 67 11.07 -31.00 -30.34
N ARG A 68 10.37 -31.14 -31.48
CA ARG A 68 11.00 -31.50 -32.76
C ARG A 68 11.90 -30.39 -33.31
N GLY A 69 11.48 -29.13 -33.21
CA GLY A 69 12.29 -27.97 -33.63
C GLY A 69 13.57 -27.82 -32.79
N LEU A 70 13.44 -27.92 -31.46
CA LEU A 70 14.55 -27.84 -30.50
C LEU A 70 15.56 -28.99 -30.61
N ALA A 71 15.13 -30.15 -31.12
CA ALA A 71 16.04 -31.26 -31.38
C ALA A 71 16.87 -31.07 -32.66
N ARG A 72 16.44 -30.17 -33.55
CA ARG A 72 17.11 -29.83 -34.82
C ARG A 72 17.84 -28.50 -34.77
N SER A 73 17.77 -27.77 -33.65
CA SER A 73 18.43 -26.48 -33.51
C SER A 73 19.94 -26.68 -33.32
N SER A 74 20.71 -25.93 -34.10
CA SER A 74 22.16 -25.85 -33.94
C SER A 74 22.52 -24.98 -32.74
N LEU A 75 23.77 -25.10 -32.25
CA LEU A 75 24.33 -24.19 -31.25
C LEU A 75 24.17 -22.72 -31.67
N ALA A 76 24.37 -22.41 -32.96
CA ALA A 76 24.14 -21.08 -33.51
C ALA A 76 22.68 -20.61 -33.38
N GLY A 77 21.70 -21.52 -33.50
CA GLY A 77 20.29 -21.22 -33.24
C GLY A 77 20.03 -20.83 -31.79
N TRP A 78 20.58 -21.59 -30.85
CA TRP A 78 20.51 -21.27 -29.41
C TRP A 78 21.16 -19.93 -29.07
N LEU A 79 22.34 -19.66 -29.64
CA LEU A 79 23.04 -18.39 -29.45
C LEU A 79 22.24 -17.21 -30.00
N ARG A 80 21.59 -17.35 -31.16
CA ARG A 80 20.72 -16.29 -31.72
C ARG A 80 19.51 -16.02 -30.85
N ILE A 81 18.83 -17.05 -30.36
CA ILE A 81 17.68 -16.88 -29.46
C ILE A 81 18.12 -16.22 -28.15
N SER A 82 19.22 -16.69 -27.57
CA SER A 82 19.77 -16.11 -26.34
C SER A 82 20.17 -14.65 -26.53
N LEU A 83 20.84 -14.33 -27.65
CA LEU A 83 21.18 -12.96 -28.01
C LEU A 83 19.94 -12.10 -28.21
N ALA A 84 18.90 -12.61 -28.88
CA ALA A 84 17.64 -11.90 -29.06
C ALA A 84 16.94 -11.59 -27.72
N ILE A 85 16.94 -12.53 -26.76
CA ILE A 85 16.40 -12.30 -25.41
C ILE A 85 17.21 -11.23 -24.68
N VAL A 86 18.55 -11.33 -24.71
CA VAL A 86 19.44 -10.34 -24.06
C VAL A 86 19.24 -8.95 -24.66
N LEU A 87 19.21 -8.84 -25.99
CA LEU A 87 18.95 -7.58 -26.68
C LEU A 87 17.55 -7.06 -26.38
N GLY A 88 16.54 -7.92 -26.31
CA GLY A 88 15.18 -7.54 -25.95
C GLY A 88 15.11 -6.94 -24.54
N VAL A 89 15.71 -7.61 -23.55
CA VAL A 89 15.81 -7.10 -22.16
C VAL A 89 16.57 -5.78 -22.11
N ALA A 90 17.69 -5.66 -22.83
CA ALA A 90 18.48 -4.43 -22.88
C ALA A 90 17.71 -3.28 -23.55
N THR A 91 17.02 -3.53 -24.66
CA THR A 91 16.19 -2.53 -25.33
C THR A 91 15.01 -2.11 -24.45
N SER A 92 14.33 -3.04 -23.77
CA SER A 92 13.26 -2.69 -22.83
C SER A 92 13.77 -1.81 -21.70
N GLU A 93 14.94 -2.11 -21.13
CA GLU A 93 15.58 -1.27 -20.11
C GLU A 93 15.90 0.14 -20.63
N VAL A 94 16.44 0.25 -21.86
CA VAL A 94 16.72 1.55 -22.50
C VAL A 94 15.42 2.34 -22.70
N VAL A 95 14.37 1.72 -23.24
CA VAL A 95 13.08 2.37 -23.49
C VAL A 95 12.44 2.86 -22.18
N LEU A 96 12.52 2.07 -21.10
CA LEU A 96 12.01 2.49 -19.80
C LEU A 96 12.75 3.72 -19.28
N ARG A 97 14.08 3.76 -19.44
CA ARG A 97 14.92 4.90 -19.01
C ARG A 97 14.72 6.16 -19.84
N LEU A 98 14.45 6.04 -21.14
CA LEU A 98 14.21 7.20 -22.02
C LEU A 98 12.96 8.00 -21.62
N LYS A 99 12.02 7.39 -20.90
CA LYS A 99 10.81 8.07 -20.40
C LYS A 99 11.01 8.71 -19.02
N GLU A 100 12.19 8.58 -18.41
CA GLU A 100 12.45 9.04 -17.05
C GLU A 100 12.97 10.48 -17.02
N HIS A 101 12.44 11.26 -16.10
CA HIS A 101 12.91 12.61 -15.79
C HIS A 101 13.22 12.68 -14.28
N GLY A 102 14.28 11.99 -13.85
CA GLY A 102 14.66 11.88 -12.43
C GLY A 102 13.98 10.75 -11.67
N THR A 103 12.68 10.52 -11.90
CA THR A 103 11.89 9.44 -11.28
C THR A 103 11.28 8.54 -12.37
N PRO A 104 11.10 7.22 -12.15
CA PRO A 104 10.40 6.36 -13.10
C PRO A 104 9.01 6.87 -13.45
N TYR A 105 8.65 6.83 -14.74
CA TYR A 105 7.45 7.50 -15.23
C TYR A 105 6.15 7.01 -14.55
N TRP A 106 6.08 5.73 -14.18
CA TRP A 106 4.90 5.17 -13.49
C TRP A 106 4.73 5.72 -12.07
N ARG A 107 5.81 6.19 -11.44
CA ARG A 107 5.75 6.83 -10.12
C ARG A 107 5.51 8.33 -10.20
N SER A 108 6.02 9.00 -11.24
CA SER A 108 5.78 10.45 -11.41
C SER A 108 4.31 10.83 -11.61
N LEU A 109 3.45 9.84 -11.93
CA LEU A 109 2.00 10.04 -12.05
C LEU A 109 1.30 10.12 -10.68
N LYS A 110 1.94 9.64 -9.60
CA LYS A 110 1.36 9.64 -8.26
C LYS A 110 1.20 11.07 -7.75
N LEU A 111 0.05 11.35 -7.14
CA LEU A 111 -0.36 12.70 -6.75
C LEU A 111 0.61 13.30 -5.71
N GLU A 112 1.15 12.46 -4.84
CA GLU A 112 2.04 12.79 -3.74
C GLU A 112 3.33 13.48 -4.19
N PHE A 113 3.81 13.17 -5.41
CA PHE A 113 4.99 13.83 -5.96
C PHE A 113 4.69 15.19 -6.59
N ARG A 114 3.41 15.58 -6.77
CA ARG A 114 3.08 16.92 -7.31
C ARG A 114 3.23 18.03 -6.27
N PHE A 115 3.11 17.71 -5.00
CA PHE A 115 3.21 18.66 -3.88
C PHE A 115 4.02 18.10 -2.69
N GLY A 116 4.77 17.04 -2.94
CA GLY A 116 5.76 16.48 -2.05
C GLY A 116 7.15 16.48 -2.68
N ARG A 117 8.09 15.86 -1.98
CA ARG A 117 9.47 15.61 -2.43
C ARG A 117 9.95 14.26 -1.93
N GLU A 118 10.98 13.72 -2.56
CA GLU A 118 11.66 12.53 -2.06
C GLU A 118 12.31 12.80 -0.69
N ASP A 119 12.33 11.79 0.16
CA ASP A 119 12.90 11.84 1.51
C ASP A 119 13.68 10.56 1.82
N PRO A 120 14.91 10.65 2.36
CA PRO A 120 15.75 9.46 2.59
C PRO A 120 15.24 8.55 3.73
N ARG A 121 14.41 9.05 4.65
CA ARG A 121 13.85 8.28 5.78
C ARG A 121 12.46 7.76 5.47
N PHE A 122 11.61 8.59 4.86
CA PHE A 122 10.21 8.27 4.61
C PHE A 122 9.92 7.86 3.17
N GLY A 123 10.89 7.89 2.26
CA GLY A 123 10.69 7.73 0.82
C GLY A 123 10.21 9.03 0.17
N TRP A 124 9.15 9.64 0.69
CA TRP A 124 8.67 10.97 0.28
C TRP A 124 7.95 11.67 1.43
N VAL A 125 7.89 13.00 1.38
CA VAL A 125 7.17 13.86 2.34
C VAL A 125 6.43 14.98 1.61
N LEU A 126 5.44 15.58 2.26
CA LEU A 126 4.74 16.76 1.74
C LEU A 126 5.62 18.01 1.90
N LEU A 127 5.46 18.98 1.00
CA LEU A 127 6.23 20.24 1.08
C LEU A 127 5.66 21.13 2.19
N PRO A 128 6.47 21.54 3.19
CA PRO A 128 5.99 22.36 4.29
C PRO A 128 5.61 23.78 3.85
N SER A 129 4.71 24.39 4.61
CA SER A 129 4.20 25.76 4.40
C SER A 129 3.73 26.00 2.98
N ARG A 130 2.92 25.06 2.46
CA ARG A 130 2.43 25.12 1.09
C ARG A 130 1.00 24.63 0.99
N THR A 131 0.17 25.43 0.32
CA THR A 131 -1.14 24.99 -0.16
C THR A 131 -1.09 24.59 -1.63
N THR A 132 -1.67 23.43 -1.96
CA THR A 132 -1.85 22.99 -3.35
C THR A 132 -3.31 22.62 -3.59
N VAL A 133 -3.86 23.06 -4.72
CA VAL A 133 -5.24 22.72 -5.14
C VAL A 133 -5.19 21.61 -6.18
N LEU A 134 -5.87 20.50 -5.90
CA LEU A 134 -5.85 19.29 -6.72
C LEU A 134 -7.28 18.79 -6.98
N GLY A 135 -7.42 17.86 -7.92
CA GLY A 135 -8.71 17.29 -8.30
C GLY A 135 -9.26 17.82 -9.63
N PRO A 136 -10.34 17.20 -10.13
CA PRO A 136 -11.02 17.64 -11.35
C PRO A 136 -11.63 19.03 -11.16
N LYS A 137 -11.98 19.72 -12.25
CA LYS A 137 -12.48 21.11 -12.19
C LYS A 137 -13.73 21.23 -11.31
N GLU A 138 -14.56 20.21 -11.31
CA GLU A 138 -15.84 20.11 -10.63
C GLU A 138 -15.68 19.83 -9.13
N ARG A 139 -14.51 19.36 -8.69
CA ARG A 139 -14.22 18.99 -7.30
C ARG A 139 -12.75 19.29 -6.98
N ARG A 140 -12.43 20.58 -6.94
CA ARG A 140 -11.11 21.05 -6.51
C ARG A 140 -11.02 21.04 -4.99
N THR A 141 -10.03 20.35 -4.47
CA THR A 141 -9.76 20.25 -3.03
C THR A 141 -8.44 20.95 -2.71
N SER A 142 -8.45 21.79 -1.68
CA SER A 142 -7.26 22.45 -1.16
C SER A 142 -6.54 21.54 -0.18
N TYR A 143 -5.23 21.36 -0.37
CA TYR A 143 -4.34 20.61 0.52
C TYR A 143 -3.35 21.60 1.12
N ALA A 144 -3.64 22.07 2.32
CA ALA A 144 -2.76 22.96 3.08
C ALA A 144 -1.83 22.13 3.96
N ILE A 145 -0.53 22.38 3.84
CA ILE A 145 0.54 21.70 4.57
C ILE A 145 1.23 22.72 5.46
N ASP A 146 1.25 22.46 6.77
CA ASP A 146 1.83 23.36 7.77
C ASP A 146 3.38 23.39 7.72
N ALA A 147 4.00 24.15 8.63
CA ALA A 147 5.45 24.25 8.70
C ALA A 147 6.17 22.97 9.15
N TRP A 148 5.46 21.99 9.73
CA TRP A 148 6.01 20.67 10.07
C TRP A 148 5.97 19.69 8.89
N GLY A 149 5.28 20.05 7.81
CA GLY A 149 5.09 19.19 6.65
C GLY A 149 3.87 18.28 6.79
N ASP A 150 2.91 18.66 7.64
CA ASP A 150 1.74 17.87 8.00
C ASP A 150 0.45 18.47 7.44
N ARG A 151 -0.56 17.63 7.20
CA ARG A 151 -1.86 18.11 6.67
C ARG A 151 -2.56 18.93 7.75
N ALA A 152 -2.93 20.17 7.40
CA ALA A 152 -3.53 21.13 8.33
C ALA A 152 -4.68 21.94 7.69
N ALA A 153 -5.31 22.79 8.51
CA ALA A 153 -6.34 23.75 8.08
C ALA A 153 -5.76 24.90 7.24
N SER A 154 -4.50 25.25 7.48
CA SER A 154 -3.77 26.29 6.78
C SER A 154 -2.31 25.89 6.59
N ASP A 155 -1.63 26.55 5.64
CA ASP A 155 -0.19 26.41 5.43
C ASP A 155 0.65 27.35 6.32
N ALA A 156 -0.03 28.11 7.17
CA ALA A 156 0.58 29.07 8.07
C ALA A 156 0.74 28.49 9.48
N GLY A 157 1.96 28.60 10.02
CA GLY A 157 2.27 28.18 11.38
C GLY A 157 2.55 26.68 11.50
N ALA A 158 2.57 26.22 12.74
CA ALA A 158 2.81 24.82 13.09
C ALA A 158 1.98 24.43 14.32
N PRO A 159 1.78 23.13 14.55
CA PRO A 159 1.28 22.59 15.80
C PRO A 159 1.98 23.19 17.03
N ASP A 160 1.22 23.56 18.07
CA ASP A 160 1.77 23.93 19.38
C ASP A 160 2.07 22.66 20.18
N PRO A 161 3.35 22.36 20.49
CA PRO A 161 3.74 21.16 21.26
C PRO A 161 3.15 21.04 22.66
N GLU A 162 2.72 22.16 23.26
CA GLU A 162 2.22 22.21 24.64
C GLU A 162 0.71 21.91 24.74
N LEU A 163 -0.01 21.86 23.63
CA LEU A 163 -1.44 21.59 23.64
C LEU A 163 -1.74 20.08 23.55
N PRO A 164 -2.84 19.62 24.17
CA PRO A 164 -3.33 18.26 23.97
C PRO A 164 -3.56 17.96 22.48
N SER A 165 -2.96 16.90 21.96
CA SER A 165 -3.02 16.58 20.53
C SER A 165 -3.65 15.22 20.23
N LEU A 166 -4.45 15.19 19.16
CA LEU A 166 -4.82 13.98 18.42
C LEU A 166 -3.85 13.83 17.24
N ILE A 167 -3.06 12.77 17.25
CA ILE A 167 -2.16 12.47 16.14
C ILE A 167 -2.86 11.52 15.19
N VAL A 168 -2.92 11.88 13.92
CA VAL A 168 -3.45 11.02 12.86
C VAL A 168 -2.30 10.60 11.96
N SER A 169 -2.13 9.29 11.77
CA SER A 169 -1.11 8.73 10.88
C SER A 169 -1.73 7.68 9.95
N GLY A 170 -1.08 7.39 8.84
CA GLY A 170 -1.57 6.42 7.88
C GLY A 170 -1.34 6.84 6.44
N GLU A 171 -2.32 6.54 5.60
CA GLU A 171 -2.25 6.71 4.16
C GLU A 171 -3.21 7.79 3.62
N SER A 172 -3.57 7.69 2.34
CA SER A 172 -4.48 8.61 1.64
C SER A 172 -5.83 8.88 2.34
N ILE A 173 -6.46 7.90 3.00
CA ILE A 173 -7.71 8.15 3.74
C ILE A 173 -7.42 9.02 4.97
N ALA A 174 -6.33 8.74 5.69
CA ALA A 174 -5.90 9.57 6.82
C ALA A 174 -5.59 11.02 6.41
N VAL A 175 -5.00 11.23 5.23
CA VAL A 175 -4.78 12.58 4.66
C VAL A 175 -6.08 13.30 4.35
N GLY A 176 -7.18 12.56 4.10
CA GLY A 176 -8.42 13.11 3.55
C GLY A 176 -8.33 13.32 2.04
N HIS A 177 -7.88 12.30 1.30
CA HIS A 177 -7.79 12.37 -0.16
C HIS A 177 -9.14 12.74 -0.78
N GLY A 178 -9.14 13.80 -1.57
CA GLY A 178 -10.31 14.35 -2.23
C GLY A 178 -11.24 15.17 -1.32
N VAL A 179 -10.91 15.34 -0.03
CA VAL A 179 -11.78 15.96 0.98
C VAL A 179 -11.19 17.26 1.54
N PRO A 180 -11.96 18.35 1.62
CA PRO A 180 -11.56 19.58 2.30
C PRO A 180 -11.16 19.31 3.75
N TYR A 181 -10.21 20.08 4.32
CA TYR A 181 -9.64 19.75 5.63
C TYR A 181 -10.71 19.64 6.71
N GLU A 182 -11.64 20.60 6.74
CA GLU A 182 -12.71 20.74 7.72
C GLU A 182 -13.73 19.58 7.68
N GLU A 183 -13.79 18.88 6.55
CA GLU A 183 -14.67 17.74 6.29
C GLU A 183 -13.95 16.40 6.50
N THR A 184 -12.66 16.41 6.83
CA THR A 184 -11.93 15.18 7.16
C THR A 184 -12.35 14.65 8.52
N PHE A 185 -12.27 13.32 8.68
CA PHE A 185 -12.54 12.68 9.97
C PHE A 185 -11.59 13.22 11.07
N ALA A 186 -10.35 13.55 10.69
CA ALA A 186 -9.36 14.10 11.60
C ALA A 186 -9.79 15.46 12.16
N ALA A 187 -10.27 16.36 11.29
CA ALA A 187 -10.76 17.67 11.71
C ALA A 187 -12.04 17.59 12.56
N HIS A 188 -12.99 16.72 12.17
CA HIS A 188 -14.17 16.43 12.97
C HIS A 188 -13.79 15.94 14.37
N MET A 189 -12.96 14.90 14.46
CA MET A 189 -12.50 14.37 15.76
C MET A 189 -11.76 15.41 16.59
N GLY A 190 -10.87 16.20 15.99
CA GLY A 190 -10.15 17.26 16.71
C GLY A 190 -11.10 18.29 17.32
N LYS A 191 -12.10 18.74 16.55
CA LYS A 191 -13.13 19.66 17.02
C LYS A 191 -13.96 19.05 18.15
N ASP A 192 -14.45 17.83 17.99
CA ASP A 192 -15.39 17.20 18.91
C ASP A 192 -14.71 16.74 20.21
N LEU A 193 -13.43 16.32 20.13
CA LEU A 193 -12.61 15.98 21.29
C LEU A 193 -11.96 17.19 21.97
N GLY A 194 -11.99 18.37 21.34
CA GLY A 194 -11.27 19.56 21.82
C GLY A 194 -9.75 19.39 21.81
N LEU A 195 -9.23 18.65 20.82
CA LEU A 195 -7.81 18.35 20.65
C LEU A 195 -7.24 19.05 19.42
N GLN A 196 -6.00 19.49 19.52
CA GLN A 196 -5.25 19.94 18.35
C GLN A 196 -4.96 18.73 17.44
N VAL A 197 -5.19 18.85 16.14
CA VAL A 197 -4.91 17.75 15.19
C VAL A 197 -3.50 17.88 14.65
N VAL A 198 -2.73 16.80 14.71
CA VAL A 198 -1.42 16.66 14.06
C VAL A 198 -1.53 15.50 13.07
N ASN A 199 -1.83 15.80 11.81
CA ASN A 199 -2.08 14.79 10.78
C ASN A 199 -0.82 14.54 9.94
N VAL A 200 -0.03 13.56 10.37
CA VAL A 200 1.26 13.20 9.76
C VAL A 200 1.14 12.15 8.65
N ALA A 201 -0.09 11.82 8.24
CA ALA A 201 -0.33 10.88 7.16
C ALA A 201 0.15 11.41 5.81
N CYS A 202 0.43 10.48 4.89
CA CYS A 202 0.74 10.82 3.52
C CYS A 202 0.18 9.77 2.56
N GLY A 203 -0.25 10.21 1.39
CA GLY A 203 -0.75 9.30 0.35
C GLY A 203 0.29 8.25 -0.04
N GLY A 204 -0.19 7.06 -0.42
CA GLY A 204 0.67 5.96 -0.87
C GLY A 204 1.56 5.33 0.20
N TYR A 205 1.48 5.74 1.47
CA TYR A 205 2.30 5.17 2.54
C TYR A 205 1.94 3.72 2.86
N GLY A 206 2.96 2.94 3.21
CA GLY A 206 2.84 1.70 3.98
C GLY A 206 2.74 1.98 5.48
N SER A 207 2.44 0.93 6.26
CA SER A 207 2.33 1.03 7.73
C SER A 207 3.67 1.41 8.37
N ASP A 208 4.79 1.02 7.76
CA ASP A 208 6.13 1.37 8.23
C ASP A 208 6.39 2.89 8.12
N GLN A 209 6.07 3.51 6.98
CA GLN A 209 6.17 4.96 6.80
C GLN A 209 5.24 5.70 7.76
N ALA A 210 4.00 5.24 7.92
CA ALA A 210 3.05 5.82 8.86
C ALA A 210 3.56 5.77 10.31
N TYR A 211 4.14 4.65 10.73
CA TYR A 211 4.79 4.53 12.04
C TYR A 211 5.97 5.49 12.20
N LEU A 212 6.87 5.58 11.22
CA LEU A 212 8.03 6.48 11.31
C LEU A 212 7.61 7.94 11.42
N ARG A 213 6.57 8.36 10.71
CA ARG A 213 6.01 9.72 10.86
C ARG A 213 5.39 9.96 12.23
N LEU A 214 4.66 8.97 12.74
CA LEU A 214 4.08 9.01 14.07
C LEU A 214 5.15 9.15 15.15
N ASP A 215 6.21 8.34 15.09
CA ASP A 215 7.34 8.36 16.02
C ASP A 215 8.01 9.75 16.07
N ASP A 216 8.33 10.30 14.89
CA ASP A 216 8.88 11.65 14.76
C ASP A 216 7.93 12.74 15.30
N ALA A 217 6.62 12.60 15.14
CA ALA A 217 5.63 13.55 15.66
C ALA A 217 5.49 13.46 17.18
N LEU A 218 5.39 12.24 17.73
CA LEU A 218 5.30 12.01 19.18
C LEU A 218 6.53 12.53 19.92
N ALA A 219 7.72 12.48 19.31
CA ALA A 219 8.94 13.05 19.86
C ALA A 219 8.91 14.58 19.96
N ARG A 220 8.07 15.27 19.17
CA ARG A 220 7.95 16.75 19.17
C ARG A 220 6.87 17.25 20.12
N LEU A 221 5.86 16.43 20.42
CA LEU A 221 4.69 16.80 21.21
C LEU A 221 4.90 16.49 22.70
N LYS A 222 4.48 17.40 23.58
CA LYS A 222 4.59 17.21 25.04
C LYS A 222 3.33 16.66 25.68
N ARG A 223 2.18 16.81 25.02
CA ARG A 223 0.87 16.34 25.53
C ARG A 223 0.08 15.57 24.47
N PRO A 224 0.63 14.52 23.84
CA PRO A 224 -0.15 13.70 22.94
C PRO A 224 -1.22 12.93 23.74
N ALA A 225 -2.49 13.07 23.36
CA ALA A 225 -3.62 12.49 24.08
C ALA A 225 -4.11 11.18 23.44
N ALA A 226 -4.12 11.14 22.11
CA ALA A 226 -4.57 9.98 21.36
C ALA A 226 -3.87 9.87 20.01
N VAL A 227 -3.79 8.65 19.50
CA VAL A 227 -3.25 8.32 18.18
C VAL A 227 -4.29 7.53 17.41
N VAL A 228 -4.65 8.00 16.21
CA VAL A 228 -5.43 7.24 15.24
C VAL A 228 -4.52 6.88 14.07
N THR A 229 -4.31 5.58 13.84
CA THR A 229 -3.52 5.08 12.70
C THR A 229 -4.41 4.33 11.73
N THR A 230 -4.46 4.75 10.47
CA THR A 230 -5.27 4.06 9.46
C THR A 230 -4.56 2.83 8.89
N PHE A 231 -5.35 1.82 8.54
CA PHE A 231 -4.88 0.63 7.87
C PHE A 231 -5.81 0.23 6.72
N VAL A 232 -5.20 -0.09 5.58
CA VAL A 232 -5.85 -0.72 4.43
C VAL A 232 -4.96 -1.85 3.91
N PRO A 233 -5.51 -2.97 3.41
CA PRO A 233 -4.74 -4.14 3.00
C PRO A 233 -3.59 -3.87 2.00
N VAL A 234 -3.73 -2.88 1.11
CA VAL A 234 -2.68 -2.49 0.15
C VAL A 234 -1.37 -2.06 0.81
N MET A 235 -1.39 -1.69 2.09
CA MET A 235 -0.16 -1.39 2.85
C MET A 235 0.79 -2.60 2.97
N LEU A 236 0.28 -3.84 2.83
CA LEU A 236 1.11 -5.04 2.85
C LEU A 236 2.15 -5.04 1.71
N SER A 237 1.76 -4.72 0.48
CA SER A 237 2.73 -4.60 -0.62
C SER A 237 3.63 -3.39 -0.44
N ARG A 238 3.07 -2.26 0.00
CA ARG A 238 3.83 -1.02 0.20
C ARG A 238 4.97 -1.20 1.21
N ASN A 239 4.78 -1.99 2.27
CA ASN A 239 5.80 -2.26 3.29
C ASN A 239 7.03 -3.02 2.75
N VAL A 240 6.87 -3.75 1.64
CA VAL A 240 7.96 -4.58 1.08
C VAL A 240 8.66 -3.93 -0.12
N GLN A 241 8.14 -2.80 -0.62
CA GLN A 241 8.73 -2.06 -1.73
C GLN A 241 10.10 -1.49 -1.36
N ASP A 242 11.13 -1.89 -2.09
CA ASP A 242 12.53 -1.61 -1.74
C ASP A 242 13.19 -0.51 -2.57
N TYR A 243 12.41 0.19 -3.41
CA TYR A 243 12.87 1.42 -4.08
C TYR A 243 13.00 2.61 -3.12
N ARG A 244 12.53 2.47 -1.88
CA ARG A 244 12.59 3.48 -0.80
C ARG A 244 13.24 2.89 0.46
N ALA A 245 13.57 3.75 1.41
CA ALA A 245 13.89 3.30 2.76
C ALA A 245 12.65 2.65 3.39
N ARG A 246 12.83 1.56 4.14
CA ARG A 246 11.75 0.78 4.72
C ARG A 246 12.15 0.10 6.00
N LEU A 247 11.17 -0.25 6.83
CA LEU A 247 11.41 -1.12 7.98
C LEU A 247 11.48 -2.59 7.53
N VAL A 248 12.38 -3.34 8.14
CA VAL A 248 12.47 -4.79 8.03
C VAL A 248 12.57 -5.40 9.41
N LEU A 249 12.18 -6.67 9.53
CA LEU A 249 12.45 -7.46 10.73
C LEU A 249 13.86 -8.05 10.65
N ARG A 250 14.70 -7.73 11.64
CA ARG A 250 16.01 -8.35 11.86
C ARG A 250 16.08 -8.83 13.29
N ASP A 251 16.24 -10.14 13.48
CA ASP A 251 16.36 -10.76 14.80
C ASP A 251 15.19 -10.38 15.75
N GLY A 252 13.98 -10.25 15.18
CA GLY A 252 12.76 -9.88 15.91
C GLY A 252 12.58 -8.37 16.18
N ALA A 253 13.54 -7.53 15.81
CA ALA A 253 13.47 -6.08 15.95
C ALA A 253 13.23 -5.37 14.61
N LEU A 254 12.56 -4.22 14.64
CA LEU A 254 12.39 -3.35 13.48
C LEU A 254 13.70 -2.59 13.22
N ALA A 255 14.18 -2.67 11.99
CA ALA A 255 15.35 -1.94 11.54
C ALA A 255 15.04 -1.16 10.27
N LEU A 256 15.38 0.14 10.25
CA LEU A 256 15.31 0.96 9.04
C LEU A 256 16.48 0.60 8.13
N VAL A 257 16.17 0.22 6.89
CA VAL A 257 17.17 -0.05 5.86
C VAL A 257 17.05 0.95 4.71
N PRO A 258 18.17 1.36 4.10
CA PRO A 258 18.13 2.23 2.93
C PRO A 258 17.51 1.52 1.72
N PRO A 259 17.13 2.27 0.67
CA PRO A 259 16.69 1.70 -0.60
C PRO A 259 17.69 0.66 -1.16
N ALA A 260 17.17 -0.30 -1.92
CA ALA A 260 17.98 -1.26 -2.64
C ALA A 260 18.85 -0.53 -3.70
N HIS A 261 20.17 -0.61 -3.56
CA HIS A 261 21.12 0.23 -4.32
C HIS A 261 22.11 -0.57 -5.17
N ARG A 262 22.11 -1.91 -5.08
CA ARG A 262 22.98 -2.81 -5.86
C ARG A 262 22.65 -2.74 -7.36
N PHE A 263 23.57 -3.20 -8.21
CA PHE A 263 23.41 -3.15 -9.67
C PHE A 263 22.05 -3.66 -10.16
N LEU A 264 21.62 -4.84 -9.73
CA LEU A 264 20.32 -5.42 -10.11
C LEU A 264 19.12 -4.60 -9.61
N ALA A 265 19.26 -3.91 -8.48
CA ALA A 265 18.21 -3.05 -7.93
C ALA A 265 18.02 -1.76 -8.75
N ARG A 266 19.04 -1.37 -9.52
CA ARG A 266 18.96 -0.19 -10.41
C ARG A 266 18.25 -0.48 -11.73
N LEU A 267 18.01 -1.74 -12.08
CA LEU A 267 17.34 -2.14 -13.32
C LEU A 267 15.84 -1.83 -13.23
N ARG A 268 15.30 -1.13 -14.24
CA ARG A 268 13.89 -0.75 -14.32
C ARG A 268 12.97 -1.92 -14.56
N LEU A 269 13.43 -2.91 -15.32
CA LEU A 269 12.69 -4.16 -15.45
C LEU A 269 12.51 -4.85 -14.10
N ARG A 270 13.59 -4.99 -13.32
CA ARG A 270 13.52 -5.58 -11.98
C ARG A 270 12.60 -4.77 -11.07
N ASP A 271 12.70 -3.45 -11.14
CA ASP A 271 11.87 -2.54 -10.37
C ASP A 271 10.37 -2.75 -10.64
N LEU A 272 9.97 -2.92 -11.90
CA LEU A 272 8.60 -3.32 -12.24
C LEU A 272 8.23 -4.67 -11.62
N PHE A 273 9.09 -5.68 -11.74
CA PHE A 273 8.80 -7.03 -11.22
C PHE A 273 8.70 -7.10 -9.70
N VAL A 274 9.52 -6.33 -8.98
CA VAL A 274 9.55 -6.41 -7.51
C VAL A 274 8.62 -5.39 -6.85
N ASN A 275 8.52 -4.18 -7.40
CA ASN A 275 7.85 -3.09 -6.72
C ASN A 275 6.47 -2.74 -7.30
N GLU A 276 6.17 -3.15 -8.53
CA GLU A 276 4.94 -2.75 -9.22
C GLU A 276 4.09 -3.93 -9.71
N LEU A 277 4.65 -5.16 -9.77
CA LEU A 277 3.90 -6.35 -10.16
C LEU A 277 2.92 -6.71 -9.04
N PRO A 278 1.60 -6.74 -9.31
CA PRO A 278 0.57 -6.94 -8.30
C PRO A 278 0.45 -8.43 -7.96
N TYR A 279 1.47 -9.00 -7.33
CA TYR A 279 1.48 -10.38 -6.87
C TYR A 279 2.29 -10.52 -5.60
N MET A 280 1.80 -11.33 -4.68
CA MET A 280 2.51 -11.69 -3.46
C MET A 280 2.39 -13.20 -3.24
N SER A 281 3.52 -13.91 -3.18
CA SER A 281 3.49 -15.35 -2.88
C SER A 281 2.98 -15.60 -1.45
N GLU A 282 2.62 -16.84 -1.10
CA GLU A 282 2.24 -17.19 0.28
C GLU A 282 3.34 -16.83 1.30
N THR A 283 4.60 -17.02 0.91
CA THR A 283 5.74 -16.66 1.75
C THR A 283 5.86 -15.16 1.90
N ASP A 284 5.82 -14.41 0.78
CA ASP A 284 5.92 -12.94 0.83
C ASP A 284 4.75 -12.31 1.59
N LEU A 285 3.55 -12.90 1.49
CA LEU A 285 2.35 -12.45 2.20
C LEU A 285 2.51 -12.67 3.69
N ARG A 286 2.97 -13.86 4.09
CA ARG A 286 3.26 -14.17 5.49
C ARG A 286 4.32 -13.23 6.06
N ASP A 287 5.42 -13.02 5.34
CA ASP A 287 6.52 -12.18 5.77
C ASP A 287 6.08 -10.71 5.88
N SER A 288 5.30 -10.23 4.91
CA SER A 288 4.71 -8.89 4.95
C SER A 288 3.72 -8.74 6.12
N MET A 289 2.87 -9.73 6.38
CA MET A 289 1.96 -9.72 7.52
C MET A 289 2.72 -9.72 8.86
N GLN A 290 3.81 -10.49 8.98
CA GLN A 290 4.65 -10.51 10.17
C GLN A 290 5.33 -9.16 10.42
N LEU A 291 5.92 -8.56 9.36
CA LEU A 291 6.50 -7.23 9.42
C LEU A 291 5.44 -6.20 9.83
N THR A 292 4.28 -6.22 9.18
CA THR A 292 3.18 -5.28 9.43
C THR A 292 2.68 -5.42 10.87
N ALA A 293 2.48 -6.64 11.38
CA ALA A 293 2.10 -6.86 12.77
C ALA A 293 3.13 -6.30 13.75
N ALA A 294 4.43 -6.46 13.46
CA ALA A 294 5.49 -5.89 14.29
C ALA A 294 5.46 -4.35 14.29
N VAL A 295 5.28 -3.74 13.12
CA VAL A 295 5.11 -2.28 13.00
C VAL A 295 3.89 -1.79 13.78
N LEU A 296 2.73 -2.45 13.66
CA LEU A 296 1.51 -2.04 14.37
C LEU A 296 1.64 -2.20 15.89
N ARG A 297 2.30 -3.26 16.37
CA ARG A 297 2.62 -3.41 17.80
C ARG A 297 3.52 -2.29 18.29
N GLU A 298 4.53 -1.94 17.49
CA GLU A 298 5.46 -0.86 17.82
C GLU A 298 4.74 0.49 17.83
N THR A 299 3.90 0.79 16.85
CA THR A 299 3.02 1.97 16.82
C THR A 299 2.23 2.11 18.12
N ALA A 300 1.55 1.05 18.56
CA ALA A 300 0.77 1.09 19.79
C ALA A 300 1.65 1.21 21.05
N ARG A 301 2.85 0.61 21.05
CA ARG A 301 3.80 0.71 22.15
C ARG A 301 4.36 2.13 22.27
N THR A 302 4.80 2.73 21.17
CA THR A 302 5.34 4.09 21.11
C THR A 302 4.28 5.12 21.48
N ALA A 303 3.04 4.99 20.98
CA ALA A 303 1.93 5.85 21.40
C ALA A 303 1.73 5.85 22.92
N ARG A 304 1.64 4.66 23.54
CA ARG A 304 1.47 4.53 25.00
C ARG A 304 2.68 5.04 25.78
N ALA A 305 3.90 4.83 25.28
CA ALA A 305 5.12 5.33 25.92
C ALA A 305 5.14 6.86 26.01
N HIS A 306 4.47 7.54 25.07
CA HIS A 306 4.26 8.99 25.07
C HIS A 306 2.99 9.44 25.80
N GLY A 307 2.23 8.53 26.42
CA GLY A 307 1.00 8.84 27.14
C GLY A 307 -0.26 9.00 26.28
N ALA A 308 -0.21 8.59 25.00
CA ALA A 308 -1.34 8.66 24.09
C ALA A 308 -2.05 7.30 23.96
N GLU A 309 -3.39 7.31 23.90
CA GLU A 309 -4.18 6.09 23.66
C GLU A 309 -4.18 5.74 22.15
N PRO A 310 -3.68 4.56 21.74
CA PRO A 310 -3.69 4.16 20.35
C PRO A 310 -5.05 3.59 19.92
N LEU A 311 -5.46 3.89 18.70
CA LEU A 311 -6.60 3.28 18.01
C LEU A 311 -6.25 3.09 16.53
N PHE A 312 -6.50 1.89 16.00
CA PHE A 312 -6.35 1.59 14.58
C PHE A 312 -7.69 1.69 13.85
N ALA A 313 -7.74 2.42 12.75
CA ALA A 313 -8.92 2.54 11.90
C ALA A 313 -8.73 1.68 10.65
N ILE A 314 -9.50 0.60 10.52
CA ILE A 314 -9.43 -0.33 9.40
C ILE A 314 -10.58 -0.01 8.46
N PHE A 315 -10.30 0.29 7.19
CA PHE A 315 -11.34 0.61 6.21
C PHE A 315 -11.59 -0.58 5.29
N SER A 316 -12.87 -0.93 5.15
CA SER A 316 -13.37 -1.93 4.22
C SER A 316 -14.42 -1.31 3.32
N ILE A 317 -14.40 -1.61 2.02
CA ILE A 317 -15.45 -1.14 1.10
C ILE A 317 -16.56 -2.17 1.05
N GLY A 318 -17.80 -1.72 1.25
CA GLY A 318 -18.98 -2.58 1.20
C GLY A 318 -20.05 -2.16 2.20
N ALA A 319 -21.09 -2.97 2.30
CA ALA A 319 -22.12 -2.79 3.32
C ALA A 319 -21.62 -3.26 4.69
N ASP A 320 -22.20 -2.68 5.76
CA ASP A 320 -21.97 -3.08 7.14
C ASP A 320 -22.14 -4.59 7.30
N ARG A 321 -21.09 -5.26 7.80
CA ARG A 321 -21.09 -6.71 7.97
C ARG A 321 -20.21 -7.15 9.14
N ALA A 322 -20.39 -8.41 9.57
CA ALA A 322 -19.55 -8.96 10.62
C ALA A 322 -18.15 -9.27 10.08
N LEU A 323 -17.13 -9.21 10.95
CA LEU A 323 -15.72 -9.43 10.58
C LEU A 323 -15.50 -10.68 9.71
N ASP A 324 -16.20 -11.78 9.96
CA ASP A 324 -16.03 -13.04 9.20
C ASP A 324 -16.58 -13.01 7.78
N GLU A 325 -17.35 -11.98 7.44
CA GLU A 325 -17.94 -11.78 6.11
C GLU A 325 -17.04 -10.93 5.20
N HIS A 326 -15.93 -10.39 5.72
CA HIS A 326 -14.96 -9.61 4.93
C HIS A 326 -13.94 -10.53 4.25
N ALA A 327 -13.56 -10.21 3.01
CA ALA A 327 -12.51 -10.94 2.30
C ALA A 327 -11.14 -10.79 3.03
N GLU A 328 -10.92 -9.62 3.63
CA GLU A 328 -9.75 -9.29 4.44
C GLU A 328 -9.81 -9.78 5.89
N ALA A 329 -10.83 -10.56 6.28
CA ALA A 329 -11.00 -11.04 7.66
C ALA A 329 -9.73 -11.72 8.20
N PHE A 330 -9.05 -12.53 7.38
CA PHE A 330 -7.82 -13.21 7.78
C PHE A 330 -6.66 -12.24 8.05
N ILE A 331 -6.60 -11.11 7.34
CA ILE A 331 -5.61 -10.04 7.56
C ILE A 331 -5.93 -9.34 8.87
N VAL A 332 -7.18 -8.94 9.07
CA VAL A 332 -7.61 -8.22 10.27
C VAL A 332 -7.41 -9.08 11.53
N ARG A 333 -7.74 -10.37 11.45
CA ARG A 333 -7.52 -11.32 12.55
C ARG A 333 -6.04 -11.42 12.92
N ALA A 334 -5.17 -11.66 11.95
CA ALA A 334 -3.75 -11.82 12.18
C ALA A 334 -3.04 -10.55 12.67
N LEU A 335 -3.44 -9.38 12.15
CA LEU A 335 -2.78 -8.10 12.43
C LEU A 335 -3.32 -7.39 13.67
N PHE A 336 -4.59 -7.57 14.02
CA PHE A 336 -5.22 -6.81 15.11
C PHE A 336 -5.81 -7.68 16.20
N VAL A 337 -6.59 -8.71 15.86
CA VAL A 337 -7.25 -9.58 16.87
C VAL A 337 -6.22 -10.41 17.63
N GLU A 338 -5.37 -11.16 16.93
CA GLU A 338 -4.33 -12.00 17.52
C GLU A 338 -3.26 -11.16 18.24
N GLN A 339 -2.99 -9.96 17.74
CA GLN A 339 -2.06 -9.01 18.35
C GLN A 339 -2.66 -8.23 19.53
N ARG A 340 -3.97 -8.39 19.79
CA ARG A 340 -4.72 -7.67 20.84
C ARG A 340 -4.58 -6.15 20.71
N LEU A 341 -4.53 -5.65 19.48
CA LEU A 341 -4.47 -4.22 19.20
C LEU A 341 -5.87 -3.61 19.22
N PRO A 342 -6.02 -2.37 19.70
CA PRO A 342 -7.30 -1.68 19.70
C PRO A 342 -7.64 -1.17 18.30
N PHE A 343 -8.75 -1.64 17.72
CA PHE A 343 -9.15 -1.22 16.38
C PHE A 343 -10.66 -0.97 16.28
N ALA A 344 -11.03 -0.17 15.27
CA ALA A 344 -12.37 -0.05 14.73
C ALA A 344 -12.33 -0.50 13.26
N LEU A 345 -13.14 -1.48 12.91
CA LEU A 345 -13.39 -1.87 11.51
C LEU A 345 -14.56 -1.04 11.00
N ILE A 346 -14.33 -0.29 9.93
CA ILE A 346 -15.30 0.65 9.37
C ILE A 346 -15.60 0.25 7.93
N ASP A 347 -16.85 -0.14 7.72
CA ASP A 347 -17.41 -0.32 6.38
C ASP A 347 -17.75 1.04 5.77
N VAL A 348 -17.31 1.23 4.53
CA VAL A 348 -17.62 2.40 3.72
C VAL A 348 -18.48 1.95 2.56
N HIS A 349 -19.74 2.39 2.55
CA HIS A 349 -20.68 2.00 1.54
C HIS A 349 -20.25 2.60 0.19
N PRO A 350 -20.34 1.87 -0.94
CA PRO A 350 -19.92 2.37 -2.24
C PRO A 350 -20.55 3.70 -2.67
N ALA A 351 -21.76 4.01 -2.17
CA ALA A 351 -22.46 5.27 -2.43
C ALA A 351 -21.81 6.49 -1.76
N GLU A 352 -21.00 6.27 -0.71
CA GLU A 352 -20.33 7.34 0.03
C GLU A 352 -18.91 7.59 -0.49
N LEU A 353 -18.52 6.91 -1.56
CA LEU A 353 -17.22 7.09 -2.19
C LEU A 353 -17.23 8.26 -3.17
N ILE A 354 -16.07 8.90 -3.31
CA ILE A 354 -15.83 9.89 -4.35
C ILE A 354 -15.91 9.18 -5.71
N VAL A 355 -16.83 9.62 -6.56
CA VAL A 355 -17.07 9.06 -7.89
C VAL A 355 -15.79 9.10 -8.74
N GLY A 356 -15.37 7.94 -9.25
CA GLY A 356 -14.19 7.79 -10.11
C GLY A 356 -12.85 7.69 -9.38
N ASP A 357 -12.84 7.86 -8.07
CA ASP A 357 -11.64 7.87 -7.22
C ASP A 357 -11.66 6.71 -6.22
N GLY A 358 -12.81 6.50 -5.58
CA GLY A 358 -13.06 5.37 -4.70
C GLY A 358 -12.62 5.60 -3.25
N HIS A 359 -12.04 6.76 -2.90
CA HIS A 359 -11.83 7.13 -1.49
C HIS A 359 -13.15 7.55 -0.82
N PRO A 360 -13.25 7.45 0.52
CA PRO A 360 -14.39 7.94 1.27
C PRO A 360 -14.63 9.44 1.00
N GLY A 361 -15.88 9.82 0.71
CA GLY A 361 -16.29 11.21 0.57
C GLY A 361 -16.55 11.89 1.93
N PRO A 362 -16.94 13.19 1.92
CA PRO A 362 -17.21 13.94 3.14
C PRO A 362 -18.22 13.29 4.10
N GLU A 363 -19.32 12.75 3.57
CA GLU A 363 -20.34 12.07 4.39
C GLU A 363 -19.76 10.84 5.11
N ALA A 364 -18.97 10.03 4.41
CA ALA A 364 -18.25 8.92 5.02
C ALA A 364 -17.26 9.41 6.08
N HIS A 365 -16.48 10.46 5.80
CA HIS A 365 -15.53 11.02 6.78
C HIS A 365 -16.21 11.51 8.06
N HIS A 366 -17.40 12.10 7.95
CA HIS A 366 -18.20 12.48 9.11
C HIS A 366 -18.63 11.24 9.94
N ARG A 367 -19.14 10.19 9.30
CA ARG A 367 -19.50 8.94 10.00
C ARG A 367 -18.28 8.25 10.61
N ILE A 368 -17.16 8.21 9.89
CA ILE A 368 -15.88 7.66 10.37
C ILE A 368 -15.47 8.35 11.66
N ALA A 369 -15.56 9.69 11.71
CA ALA A 369 -15.25 10.45 12.92
C ALA A 369 -16.11 10.02 14.11
N GLN A 370 -17.42 9.87 13.92
CA GLN A 370 -18.34 9.46 14.99
C GLN A 370 -18.00 8.07 15.56
N VAL A 371 -17.71 7.09 14.68
CA VAL A 371 -17.33 5.73 15.09
C VAL A 371 -16.01 5.73 15.87
N LEU A 372 -15.01 6.46 15.37
CA LEU A 372 -13.69 6.53 15.99
C LEU A 372 -13.73 7.28 17.32
N GLU A 373 -14.47 8.39 17.39
CA GLU A 373 -14.66 9.16 18.62
C GLU A 373 -15.35 8.32 19.70
N GLY A 374 -16.47 7.66 19.37
CA GLY A 374 -17.19 6.80 20.31
C GLY A 374 -16.29 5.68 20.85
N THR A 375 -15.47 5.09 19.98
CA THR A 375 -14.50 4.06 20.36
C THR A 375 -13.39 4.63 21.25
N LEU A 376 -12.85 5.79 20.90
CA LEU A 376 -11.73 6.40 21.61
C LEU A 376 -12.13 6.94 22.98
N ARG A 377 -13.28 7.61 23.11
CA ARG A 377 -13.80 8.11 24.40
C ARG A 377 -13.97 6.97 25.41
N ALA A 378 -14.55 5.85 24.98
CA ALA A 378 -14.71 4.67 25.82
C ALA A 378 -13.38 4.12 26.36
N ARG A 379 -12.25 4.43 25.71
CA ARG A 379 -10.92 3.97 26.10
C ARG A 379 -10.19 4.99 26.96
N ILE A 380 -10.26 6.27 26.62
CA ILE A 380 -9.70 7.36 27.44
C ILE A 380 -10.34 7.32 28.83
N SER A 381 -11.67 7.14 28.93
CA SER A 381 -12.37 7.05 30.22
C SER A 381 -12.06 5.79 31.04
N ARG A 382 -11.45 4.74 30.46
CA ARG A 382 -11.01 3.54 31.20
C ARG A 382 -9.57 3.64 31.71
N ALA A 383 -8.80 4.58 31.18
CA ALA A 383 -7.39 4.79 31.52
C ALA A 383 -7.19 5.85 32.63
N GLN A 384 -8.22 6.66 32.89
CA GLN A 384 -8.35 7.55 34.06
C GLN A 384 -8.99 6.79 35.21
#